data_AF-A0A964QVS7-F1
#
_entry.id   AF-A0A964QVS7-F1
#
_cell.length_a   1.000
_cell.length_b   1.000
_cell.length_c   1.000
_cell.angle_alpha   90.00
_cell.angle_beta   90.00
_cell.angle_gamma   90.00
#
_symmetry.space_group_name_H-M   'P 1'
#
loop_
_entity.id
_entity.type
_entity.pdbx_description
1 polymer ?
#
loop_
_entity_poly.entity_id
_entity_poly.type
_entity_poly.pdbx_seq_one_letter_code
_entity_poly.pdbx_strand_id
1 'polypeptide(L)'
;MFVNIPDEAYKFEPIDYLANGKNCVYTAQILKDGPDKLKKNYPMRVLLVHGIELLLQAFILHFDKSKFIRVHDIKKLYSLAEKIDNSLNLNLLTNDLSCAINDVVLDYYSDSVKARYKNKDSSLNFSLFLILKKSLIQPLEKAIHL
;
A
#
# COMPACT_ATOMS: atom_id res chain seq x y z
N MET A 1 -22.46 28.42 12.26
CA MET A 1 -21.09 28.95 12.20
C MET A 1 -20.20 27.79 11.75
N PHE A 2 -19.83 27.76 10.47
CA PHE A 2 -18.93 26.70 9.98
C PHE A 2 -17.52 27.09 10.39
N VAL A 3 -16.93 26.29 11.27
CA VAL A 3 -15.51 26.41 11.60
C VAL A 3 -14.76 26.07 10.32
N ASN A 4 -14.15 27.07 9.69
CA ASN A 4 -13.14 26.84 8.67
C ASN A 4 -11.96 26.17 9.40
N ILE A 5 -11.96 24.84 9.42
CA ILE A 5 -10.81 24.07 9.83
C ILE A 5 -9.74 24.34 8.77
N PRO A 6 -8.58 24.92 9.14
CA PRO A 6 -7.49 25.11 8.19
C PRO A 6 -7.16 23.78 7.52
N ASP A 7 -6.89 23.79 6.22
CA ASP A 7 -6.47 22.64 5.41
C ASP A 7 -5.17 21.95 5.95
N GLU A 8 -4.58 22.53 6.99
CA GLU A 8 -3.43 22.05 7.74
C GLU A 8 -3.80 21.04 8.84
N ALA A 9 -5.04 21.02 9.34
CA ALA A 9 -5.43 20.19 10.49
C ALA A 9 -5.54 18.69 10.19
N TYR A 10 -5.49 18.29 8.91
CA TYR A 10 -5.54 16.88 8.47
C TYR A 10 -4.42 16.55 7.46
N LYS A 11 -3.21 17.07 7.67
CA LYS A 11 -2.03 16.58 6.93
C LYS A 11 -1.51 15.34 7.63
N PHE A 12 -1.95 14.17 7.17
CA PHE A 12 -1.34 12.90 7.54
C PHE A 12 0.18 12.98 7.35
N GLU A 13 0.91 12.54 8.35
CA GLU A 13 2.36 12.38 8.32
C GLU A 13 2.72 11.00 7.74
N PRO A 14 3.98 10.78 7.30
CA PRO A 14 4.40 9.47 6.82
C PRO A 14 4.09 8.32 7.78
N ILE A 15 4.19 8.57 9.09
CA ILE A 15 3.88 7.58 10.12
C ILE A 15 2.41 7.18 10.15
N ASP A 16 1.48 8.10 9.86
CA ASP A 16 0.05 7.80 9.81
C ASP A 16 -0.28 6.90 8.62
N TYR A 17 0.31 7.18 7.46
CA TYR A 17 0.18 6.35 6.27
C TYR A 17 0.77 4.96 6.50
N LEU A 18 1.96 4.88 7.11
CA LEU A 18 2.62 3.62 7.44
C LEU A 18 1.78 2.79 8.42
N ALA A 19 1.31 3.38 9.51
CA ALA A 19 0.54 2.68 10.53
C ALA A 19 -0.76 2.10 9.95
N ASN A 20 -1.49 2.91 9.18
CA ASN A 20 -2.73 2.47 8.54
C ASN A 20 -2.49 1.43 7.45
N GLY A 21 -1.47 1.62 6.61
CA GLY A 21 -1.11 0.69 5.54
C GLY A 21 -0.70 -0.68 6.08
N LYS A 22 0.14 -0.69 7.12
CA LYS A 22 0.54 -1.89 7.85
C LYS A 22 -0.66 -2.63 8.45
N ASN A 23 -1.55 -1.89 9.12
CA ASN A 23 -2.75 -2.49 9.71
C ASN A 23 -3.66 -3.13 8.66
N CYS A 24 -3.81 -2.49 7.49
CA CYS A 24 -4.56 -3.04 6.38
C CYS A 24 -3.97 -4.36 5.87
N VAL A 25 -2.64 -4.41 5.65
CA VAL A 25 -1.96 -5.63 5.18
C VAL A 25 -2.09 -6.77 6.19
N TYR A 26 -1.92 -6.50 7.50
CA TYR A 26 -2.09 -7.53 8.52
C TYR A 26 -3.53 -8.03 8.64
N THR A 27 -4.50 -7.13 8.57
CA THR A 27 -5.92 -7.50 8.61
C THR A 27 -6.30 -8.33 7.38
N ALA A 28 -5.79 -7.96 6.20
CA ALA A 28 -5.94 -8.75 4.99
C ALA A 28 -5.36 -10.17 5.16
N GLN A 29 -4.17 -10.30 5.75
CA GLN A 29 -3.57 -11.61 6.04
C GLN A 29 -4.45 -12.46 6.97
N ILE A 30 -4.94 -11.88 8.08
CA ILE A 30 -5.84 -12.56 9.02
C ILE A 30 -7.11 -13.05 8.32
N LEU A 31 -7.71 -12.23 7.45
CA LEU A 31 -8.90 -12.60 6.69
C LEU A 31 -8.64 -13.75 5.72
N LYS A 32 -7.44 -13.80 5.12
CA LYS A 32 -7.00 -14.91 4.25
C LYS A 32 -6.74 -16.20 5.03
N ASP A 33 -6.20 -16.12 6.24
CA ASP A 33 -5.90 -17.29 7.08
C ASP A 33 -7.13 -17.84 7.82
N GLY A 34 -8.19 -17.03 7.96
CA GLY A 34 -9.41 -17.40 8.66
C GLY A 34 -10.26 -18.50 8.00
N PRO A 35 -11.26 -19.04 8.72
CA PRO A 35 -12.02 -20.23 8.32
C PRO A 35 -12.97 -20.04 7.11
N ASP A 36 -13.38 -18.80 6.77
CA ASP A 36 -14.33 -18.51 5.67
C ASP A 36 -13.66 -18.02 4.38
N LYS A 37 -12.65 -18.75 3.91
CA LYS A 37 -11.74 -18.35 2.81
C LYS A 37 -12.44 -17.88 1.53
N LEU A 38 -13.62 -18.41 1.20
CA LEU A 38 -14.38 -18.07 -0.02
C LEU A 38 -15.21 -16.78 0.08
N LYS A 39 -15.80 -16.48 1.24
CA LYS A 39 -16.64 -15.26 1.43
C LYS A 39 -15.82 -14.02 1.82
N LYS A 40 -14.57 -14.22 2.29
CA LYS A 40 -13.69 -13.16 2.79
C LYS A 40 -12.67 -12.63 1.77
N ASN A 41 -12.65 -13.17 0.55
CA ASN A 41 -11.71 -12.71 -0.48
C ASN A 41 -11.95 -11.22 -0.83
N TYR A 42 -13.22 -10.78 -0.80
CA TYR A 42 -13.58 -9.40 -1.08
C TYR A 42 -13.03 -8.38 -0.07
N PRO A 43 -13.32 -8.46 1.25
CA PRO A 43 -12.75 -7.53 2.22
C PRO A 43 -11.22 -7.61 2.28
N MET A 44 -10.66 -8.82 2.16
CA MET A 44 -9.22 -9.03 2.15
C MET A 44 -8.54 -8.31 0.99
N ARG A 45 -9.07 -8.46 -0.23
CA ARG A 45 -8.56 -7.79 -1.43
C ARG A 45 -8.54 -6.27 -1.26
N VAL A 46 -9.65 -5.69 -0.82
CA VAL A 46 -9.77 -4.23 -0.67
C VAL A 46 -8.74 -3.72 0.35
N LEU A 47 -8.59 -4.42 1.48
CA LEU A 47 -7.60 -4.10 2.49
C LEU A 47 -6.17 -4.25 1.97
N LEU A 48 -5.89 -5.27 1.16
CA LEU A 48 -4.56 -5.47 0.60
C LEU A 48 -4.18 -4.34 -0.38
N VAL A 49 -5.06 -4.03 -1.34
CA VAL A 49 -4.83 -2.96 -2.32
C VAL A 49 -4.66 -1.61 -1.63
N HIS A 50 -5.55 -1.30 -0.68
CA HIS A 50 -5.47 -0.06 0.08
C HIS A 50 -4.25 0.00 1.00
N GLY A 51 -3.86 -1.14 1.59
CA GLY A 51 -2.64 -1.23 2.39
C GLY A 51 -1.39 -0.89 1.58
N ILE A 52 -1.26 -1.43 0.37
CA ILE A 52 -0.14 -1.11 -0.54
C ILE A 52 -0.16 0.37 -0.93
N GLU A 53 -1.33 0.91 -1.25
CA GLU A 53 -1.52 2.33 -1.59
C GLU A 53 -0.97 3.24 -0.48
N LEU A 54 -1.40 3.01 0.77
CA LEU A 54 -0.97 3.79 1.93
C LEU A 54 0.53 3.66 2.19
N LEU A 55 1.10 2.46 2.05
CA LEU A 55 2.54 2.25 2.23
C LEU A 55 3.37 2.99 1.19
N LEU A 56 2.94 3.02 -0.08
CA LEU A 56 3.62 3.78 -1.12
C LEU A 56 3.46 5.29 -0.91
N GLN A 57 2.30 5.74 -0.45
CA GLN A 57 2.09 7.14 -0.04
C GLN A 57 3.00 7.53 1.14
N ALA A 58 3.18 6.65 2.13
CA ALA A 58 4.13 6.85 3.22
C ALA A 58 5.57 7.00 2.70
N PHE A 59 5.99 6.11 1.79
CA PHE A 59 7.31 6.16 1.16
C PHE A 59 7.55 7.50 0.45
N ILE A 60 6.64 7.88 -0.45
CA ILE A 60 6.76 9.10 -1.26
C ILE A 60 6.78 10.33 -0.33
N LEU A 61 5.87 10.40 0.64
CA LEU A 61 5.78 11.54 1.53
C LEU A 61 7.03 11.70 2.41
N HIS A 62 7.63 10.60 2.84
CA HIS A 62 8.84 10.59 3.67
C HIS A 62 10.09 11.03 2.87
N PHE A 63 10.32 10.42 1.70
CA PHE A 63 11.56 10.62 0.95
C PHE A 63 11.51 11.81 -0.03
N ASP A 64 10.33 12.17 -0.56
CA ASP A 64 10.16 13.35 -1.41
C ASP A 64 8.73 13.90 -1.33
N LYS A 65 8.48 14.72 -0.29
CA LYS A 65 7.21 15.40 -0.07
C LYS A 65 6.74 16.25 -1.26
N SER A 66 7.66 16.76 -2.09
CA SER A 66 7.30 17.59 -3.26
C SER A 66 6.61 16.78 -4.36
N LYS A 67 6.84 15.46 -4.39
CA LYS A 67 6.23 14.52 -5.34
C LYS A 67 4.98 13.86 -4.81
N PHE A 68 4.59 14.14 -3.57
CA PHE A 68 3.42 13.51 -2.97
C PHE A 68 2.14 13.79 -3.75
N ILE A 69 1.39 12.73 -4.05
CA ILE A 69 0.11 12.79 -4.76
C ILE A 69 -0.93 11.92 -4.06
N ARG A 70 -2.16 12.45 -3.94
CA ARG A 70 -3.31 11.70 -3.40
C ARG A 70 -4.06 11.01 -4.54
N VAL A 71 -3.50 9.92 -5.04
CA VAL A 71 -4.13 9.05 -6.05
C VAL A 71 -4.22 7.63 -5.51
N HIS A 72 -5.25 6.89 -5.93
CA HIS A 72 -5.50 5.51 -5.49
C HIS A 72 -4.88 4.45 -6.42
N ASP A 73 -4.15 4.86 -7.46
CA ASP A 73 -3.56 3.94 -8.44
C ASP A 73 -2.18 3.45 -7.95
N ILE A 74 -2.10 2.19 -7.53
CA ILE A 74 -0.87 1.59 -7.00
C ILE A 74 0.24 1.47 -8.03
N LYS A 75 -0.06 1.34 -9.34
CA LYS A 75 0.98 1.33 -10.38
C LYS A 75 1.63 2.69 -10.51
N LYS A 76 0.81 3.75 -10.50
CA LYS A 76 1.30 5.12 -10.57
C LYS A 76 2.12 5.49 -9.33
N LEU A 77 1.64 5.11 -8.14
CA LEU A 77 2.37 5.30 -6.90
C LEU A 77 3.70 4.52 -6.89
N TYR A 78 3.68 3.26 -7.31
CA TYR A 78 4.89 2.43 -7.33
C TYR A 78 5.95 2.97 -8.29
N SER A 79 5.57 3.33 -9.52
CA SER A 79 6.51 3.93 -10.49
C SER A 79 7.12 5.24 -9.98
N LEU A 80 6.35 6.02 -9.21
CA LEU A 80 6.87 7.24 -8.58
C LEU A 80 7.84 6.91 -7.44
N ALA A 81 7.47 5.96 -6.57
CA ALA A 81 8.32 5.52 -5.46
C ALA A 81 9.64 4.92 -5.97
N GLU A 82 9.61 4.13 -7.05
CA GLU A 82 10.80 3.57 -7.71
C GLU A 82 11.74 4.65 -8.25
N LYS A 83 11.19 5.72 -8.85
CA LYS A 83 12.02 6.86 -9.28
C LYS A 83 12.70 7.55 -8.11
N ILE A 84 11.99 7.72 -6.99
CA ILE A 84 12.54 8.32 -5.78
C ILE A 84 13.64 7.41 -5.19
N ASP A 85 13.36 6.11 -5.03
CA ASP A 85 14.30 5.10 -4.53
C ASP A 85 15.61 5.09 -5.31
N ASN A 86 15.52 5.06 -6.64
CA ASN A 86 16.66 5.12 -7.55
C ASN A 86 17.41 6.46 -7.46
N SER A 87 16.69 7.59 -7.41
CA SER A 87 17.33 8.91 -7.35
C SER A 87 18.12 9.16 -6.07
N LEU A 88 17.68 8.53 -4.97
CA LEU A 88 18.30 8.63 -3.65
C LEU A 88 19.23 7.44 -3.34
N ASN A 89 19.36 6.48 -4.26
CA ASN A 89 20.14 5.24 -4.10
C ASN A 89 19.79 4.45 -2.82
N LEU A 90 18.50 4.40 -2.46
CA LEU A 90 18.05 3.77 -1.21
C LEU A 90 18.03 2.23 -1.31
N ASN A 91 17.80 1.68 -2.50
CA ASN A 91 17.70 0.24 -2.76
C ASN A 91 16.66 -0.47 -1.88
N LEU A 92 15.55 0.19 -1.55
CA LEU A 92 14.49 -0.38 -0.71
C LEU A 92 13.43 -1.10 -1.54
N LEU A 93 13.19 -0.65 -2.77
CA LEU A 93 12.16 -1.23 -3.64
C LEU A 93 12.75 -2.34 -4.51
N THR A 94 12.66 -3.57 -4.04
CA THR A 94 13.23 -4.74 -4.70
C THR A 94 12.43 -5.22 -5.92
N ASN A 95 13.08 -5.98 -6.81
CA ASN A 95 12.40 -6.65 -7.93
C ASN A 95 11.26 -7.58 -7.47
N ASP A 96 11.44 -8.30 -6.36
CA ASP A 96 10.40 -9.16 -5.79
C ASP A 96 9.15 -8.36 -5.38
N LEU A 97 9.35 -7.15 -4.86
CA LEU A 97 8.25 -6.24 -4.52
C LEU A 97 7.54 -5.74 -5.79
N SER A 98 8.29 -5.43 -6.86
CA SER A 98 7.72 -5.07 -8.16
C SER A 98 6.81 -6.18 -8.71
N CYS A 99 7.30 -7.42 -8.69
CA CYS A 99 6.53 -8.61 -9.10
C CYS A 99 5.26 -8.76 -8.25
N ALA A 100 5.38 -8.68 -6.92
CA ALA A 100 4.22 -8.82 -6.02
C ALA A 100 3.16 -7.72 -6.25
N ILE A 101 3.57 -6.48 -6.49
CA ILE A 101 2.64 -5.38 -6.80
C ILE A 101 1.97 -5.62 -8.16
N ASN A 102 2.72 -6.08 -9.16
CA ASN A 102 2.14 -6.40 -10.47
C ASN A 102 1.11 -7.53 -10.37
N ASP A 103 1.38 -8.59 -9.61
CA ASP A 103 0.43 -9.68 -9.38
C ASP A 103 -0.86 -9.17 -8.73
N VAL A 104 -0.74 -8.30 -7.71
CA VAL A 104 -1.92 -7.66 -7.09
C VAL A 104 -2.70 -6.84 -8.11
N VAL A 105 -2.04 -6.07 -8.98
CA VAL A 105 -2.74 -5.26 -9.99
C VAL A 105 -3.48 -6.13 -11.00
N LEU A 106 -2.88 -7.25 -11.44
CA LEU A 106 -3.47 -8.16 -12.42
C LEU A 106 -4.71 -8.85 -11.86
N ASP A 107 -4.59 -9.39 -10.64
CA ASP A 107 -5.65 -10.16 -9.99
C ASP A 107 -6.75 -9.26 -9.43
N TYR A 108 -6.41 -8.09 -8.88
CA TYR A 108 -7.31 -7.27 -8.07
C TYR A 108 -7.58 -5.86 -8.55
N TYR A 109 -6.98 -5.40 -9.64
CA TYR A 109 -6.98 -4.00 -10.11
C TYR A 109 -5.96 -3.10 -9.42
N SER A 110 -5.52 -2.07 -10.13
CA SER A 110 -4.59 -1.05 -9.60
C SER A 110 -5.26 -0.05 -8.63
N ASP A 111 -6.58 -0.11 -8.51
CA ASP A 111 -7.39 0.91 -7.85
C ASP A 111 -8.31 0.23 -6.81
N SER A 112 -8.20 0.68 -5.57
CA SER A 112 -8.97 0.17 -4.42
C SER A 112 -10.49 0.32 -4.61
N VAL A 113 -10.95 1.32 -5.38
CA VAL A 113 -12.36 1.52 -5.76
C VAL A 113 -12.80 0.43 -6.74
N LYS A 114 -11.99 0.09 -7.75
CA LYS A 114 -12.33 -1.00 -8.69
C LYS A 114 -12.29 -2.36 -8.00
N ALA A 115 -11.32 -2.57 -7.11
CA ALA A 115 -11.24 -3.72 -6.24
C ALA A 115 -12.49 -3.87 -5.35
N ARG A 116 -13.21 -2.78 -5.07
CA ARG A 116 -14.47 -2.77 -4.29
C ARG A 116 -15.70 -3.26 -5.08
N TYR A 117 -15.74 -3.08 -6.39
CA TYR A 117 -16.99 -3.33 -7.14
C TYR A 117 -16.91 -4.48 -8.14
N LYS A 118 -15.71 -5.04 -8.38
CA LYS A 118 -15.52 -6.11 -9.35
C LYS A 118 -14.91 -7.34 -8.69
N ASN A 119 -15.66 -8.43 -8.64
CA ASN A 119 -15.13 -9.72 -8.21
C ASN A 119 -14.43 -10.42 -9.38
N LYS A 120 -13.20 -10.87 -9.14
CA LYS A 120 -12.45 -11.74 -10.04
C LYS A 120 -12.07 -13.00 -9.25
N ASP A 121 -12.05 -14.14 -9.93
CA ASP A 121 -11.34 -15.30 -9.43
C ASP A 121 -9.86 -14.92 -9.30
N SER A 122 -9.28 -15.24 -8.14
CA SER A 122 -7.93 -14.81 -7.77
C SER A 122 -6.98 -16.00 -7.81
N SER A 123 -5.88 -15.85 -8.55
CA SER A 123 -4.74 -16.76 -8.55
C SER A 123 -3.62 -16.28 -7.63
N LEU A 124 -3.90 -15.26 -6.82
CA LEU A 124 -2.87 -14.44 -6.19
C LEU A 124 -1.99 -15.27 -5.25
N ASN A 125 -0.68 -15.20 -5.49
CA ASN A 125 0.29 -15.88 -4.64
C ASN A 125 0.39 -15.18 -3.28
N PHE A 126 -0.11 -15.84 -2.24
CA PHE A 126 -0.13 -15.28 -0.89
C PHE A 126 1.25 -15.17 -0.22
N SER A 127 2.33 -15.62 -0.87
CA SER A 127 3.70 -15.25 -0.46
C SER A 127 3.91 -13.73 -0.47
N LEU A 128 3.08 -12.97 -1.20
CA LEU A 128 3.12 -11.51 -1.24
C LEU A 128 3.07 -10.88 0.15
N PHE A 129 2.36 -11.46 1.11
CA PHE A 129 2.27 -10.88 2.47
C PHE A 129 3.64 -10.85 3.14
N LEU A 130 4.44 -11.90 2.92
CA LEU A 130 5.81 -11.97 3.39
C LEU A 130 6.71 -10.97 2.66
N ILE A 131 6.54 -10.83 1.34
CA ILE A 131 7.29 -9.88 0.51
C ILE A 131 7.00 -8.45 0.96
N LEU A 132 5.73 -8.04 1.06
CA LEU A 132 5.32 -6.72 1.54
C LEU A 132 5.89 -6.42 2.93
N LYS A 133 5.85 -7.39 3.83
CA LYS A 133 6.40 -7.23 5.17
C LYS A 133 7.91 -6.96 5.15
N LYS A 134 8.68 -7.77 4.42
CA LYS A 134 10.15 -7.71 4.41
C LYS A 134 10.71 -6.58 3.54
N SER A 135 10.09 -6.32 2.41
CA SER A 135 10.62 -5.43 1.37
C SER A 135 10.01 -4.03 1.39
N LEU A 136 8.91 -3.81 2.11
CA LEU A 136 8.29 -2.49 2.18
C LEU A 136 8.01 -2.03 3.61
N ILE A 137 7.26 -2.82 4.39
CA ILE A 137 6.84 -2.41 5.75
C ILE A 137 8.04 -2.27 6.68
N GLN A 138 8.87 -3.31 6.84
CA GLN A 138 10.01 -3.26 7.74
C GLN A 138 11.05 -2.19 7.37
N PRO A 139 11.41 -2.01 6.08
CA PRO A 139 12.28 -0.90 5.69
C PRO A 139 11.68 0.48 5.98
N LEU A 140 10.38 0.68 5.70
CA LEU A 140 9.71 1.94 6.01
C LEU A 140 9.58 2.20 7.51
N GLU A 141 9.30 1.17 8.31
CA GLU A 141 9.33 1.28 9.77
C GLU A 141 10.70 1.76 10.24
N LYS A 142 11.79 1.21 9.71
CA LYS A 142 13.14 1.66 10.05
C LYS A 142 13.42 3.10 9.61
N ALA A 143 12.97 3.50 8.42
CA ALA A 143 13.24 4.83 7.87
C ALA A 143 12.41 5.94 8.55
N ILE A 144 11.13 5.69 8.82
CA ILE A 144 10.19 6.69 9.35
C ILE A 144 10.33 6.87 10.86
N HIS A 145 10.84 5.87 11.59
CA HIS A 145 11.05 5.96 13.03
C HIS A 145 12.34 6.69 13.47
N LEU A 146 13.09 7.32 12.55
CA LEU A 146 14.50 7.76 12.70
C LEU A 146 15.48 6.58 12.73
#